data_AF-A0AAN8JSH6-F1
#
_entry.id   AF-A0AAN8JSH6-F1
#
_cell.length_a   1.000
_cell.length_b   1.000
_cell.length_c   1.000
_cell.angle_alpha   90.00
_cell.angle_beta   90.00
_cell.angle_gamma   90.00
#
_symmetry.space_group_name_H-M   'P 1'
#
loop_
_entity.id
_entity.type
_entity.pdbx_description
1 polymer ?
#
loop_
_entity_poly.entity_id
_entity_poly.type
_entity_poly.pdbx_seq_one_letter_code
_entity_poly.pdbx_strand_id
1 'polypeptide(L)'
;MNVGLVFTDCAAGSYGDYCTSKCGNCADKTPCDIITGGCGLVGCVDGFQGPTCKDVQEPDDNTTIIAAAVSAVIAVIIISIVIFLVLKCRRRRKSTESDQVLVNDIPLKAKTDAPRPSEQTPKGRWNVL
;
A
#
# COMPACT_ATOMS: atom_id res chain seq x y z
N MET A 1 -56.66 27.28 -18.89
CA MET A 1 -55.98 26.12 -18.26
C MET A 1 -56.12 24.97 -19.22
N ASN A 2 -55.01 24.49 -19.82
CA ASN A 2 -55.05 23.26 -20.61
C ASN A 2 -55.26 22.09 -19.66
N VAL A 3 -56.42 21.46 -19.72
CA VAL A 3 -56.64 20.14 -19.12
C VAL A 3 -56.00 19.12 -20.04
N GLY A 4 -54.81 18.66 -19.68
CA GLY A 4 -54.13 17.54 -20.36
C GLY A 4 -54.86 16.24 -20.05
N LEU A 5 -55.23 15.51 -21.10
CA LEU A 5 -55.79 14.16 -20.99
C LEU A 5 -54.65 13.20 -20.65
N VAL A 6 -54.53 12.83 -19.37
CA VAL A 6 -53.63 11.75 -18.93
C VAL A 6 -54.35 10.43 -19.12
N PHE A 7 -53.74 9.51 -19.86
CA PHE A 7 -54.29 8.18 -20.07
C PHE A 7 -53.94 7.30 -18.87
N THR A 8 -54.93 6.88 -18.10
CA THR A 8 -54.75 6.20 -16.81
C THR A 8 -54.62 4.67 -16.92
N ASP A 9 -54.50 4.13 -18.12
CA ASP A 9 -54.47 2.69 -18.36
C ASP A 9 -53.42 2.31 -19.41
N CYS A 10 -52.15 2.15 -19.01
CA CYS A 10 -51.11 1.67 -19.91
C CYS A 10 -50.93 0.17 -19.85
N ALA A 11 -50.70 -0.46 -21.01
CA ALA A 11 -50.24 -1.84 -21.06
C ALA A 11 -48.93 -1.98 -20.25
N ALA A 12 -48.75 -3.11 -19.59
CA ALA A 12 -47.55 -3.40 -18.81
C ALA A 12 -46.28 -3.15 -19.65
N GLY A 13 -45.34 -2.39 -19.10
CA GLY A 13 -44.12 -1.99 -19.81
C GLY A 13 -44.20 -0.63 -20.52
N SER A 14 -45.29 0.13 -20.35
CA SER A 14 -45.42 1.50 -20.87
C SER A 14 -45.99 2.47 -19.84
N TYR A 15 -45.65 3.76 -19.98
CA TYR A 15 -46.05 4.83 -19.08
C TYR A 15 -46.15 6.18 -19.80
N GLY A 16 -46.67 7.19 -19.08
CA GLY A 16 -46.78 8.57 -19.53
C GLY A 16 -48.00 8.83 -20.41
N ASP A 17 -48.12 10.07 -20.88
CA ASP A 17 -49.23 10.46 -21.75
C ASP A 17 -49.27 9.59 -23.01
N TYR A 18 -50.47 9.04 -23.27
CA TYR A 18 -50.73 8.13 -24.39
C TYR A 18 -49.83 6.88 -24.41
N CYS A 19 -49.23 6.49 -23.29
CA CYS A 19 -48.35 5.31 -23.14
C CYS A 19 -47.18 5.26 -24.13
N THR A 20 -46.69 6.43 -24.53
CA THR A 20 -45.61 6.55 -25.52
C THR A 20 -44.24 6.19 -24.98
N SER A 21 -44.07 6.20 -23.65
CA SER A 21 -42.80 5.87 -22.99
C SER A 21 -42.77 4.41 -22.57
N LYS A 22 -41.59 3.78 -22.68
CA LYS A 22 -41.36 2.40 -22.22
C LYS A 22 -40.71 2.39 -20.85
N CYS A 23 -41.13 1.46 -19.98
CA CYS A 23 -40.48 1.20 -18.69
C CYS A 23 -39.00 0.86 -18.88
N GLY A 24 -38.17 1.16 -17.89
CA GLY A 24 -36.79 0.68 -17.83
C GLY A 24 -36.67 -0.69 -17.15
N ASN A 25 -35.53 -0.94 -16.52
CA ASN A 25 -35.16 -2.23 -15.96
C ASN A 25 -35.56 -2.34 -14.48
N CYS A 26 -36.88 -2.48 -14.22
CA CYS A 26 -37.38 -2.73 -12.87
C CYS A 26 -37.07 -4.16 -12.40
N ALA A 27 -36.63 -4.29 -11.15
CA ALA A 27 -36.35 -5.58 -10.54
C ALA A 27 -37.63 -6.42 -10.34
N ASP A 28 -37.45 -7.74 -10.22
CA ASP A 28 -38.52 -8.73 -10.03
C ASP A 28 -39.67 -8.69 -11.07
N LYS A 29 -39.39 -8.14 -12.26
CA LYS A 29 -40.37 -7.92 -13.33
C LYS A 29 -41.58 -7.09 -12.86
N THR A 30 -41.37 -6.25 -11.85
CA THR A 30 -42.40 -5.34 -11.36
C THR A 30 -42.75 -4.33 -12.45
N PRO A 31 -44.04 -4.08 -12.72
CA PRO A 31 -44.43 -3.03 -13.66
C PRO A 31 -44.00 -1.67 -13.11
N CYS A 32 -43.53 -0.79 -14.00
CA CYS A 32 -43.23 0.58 -13.61
C CYS A 32 -44.52 1.39 -13.40
N ASP A 33 -44.42 2.49 -12.64
CA ASP A 33 -45.52 3.41 -12.43
C ASP A 33 -46.01 4.01 -13.75
N ILE A 34 -47.33 3.99 -13.97
CA ILE A 34 -47.93 4.36 -15.27
C ILE A 34 -47.82 5.85 -15.59
N ILE A 35 -47.55 6.71 -14.61
CA ILE A 35 -47.44 8.15 -14.79
C ILE A 35 -45.97 8.56 -14.95
N THR A 36 -45.13 8.13 -14.02
CA THR A 36 -43.73 8.56 -13.89
C THR A 36 -42.74 7.63 -14.59
N GLY A 37 -43.11 6.37 -14.80
CA GLY A 37 -42.22 5.33 -15.30
C GLY A 37 -41.23 4.81 -14.28
N GLY A 38 -41.38 5.20 -13.01
CA GLY A 38 -40.50 4.79 -11.93
C GLY A 38 -40.75 3.37 -11.46
N CYS A 39 -39.69 2.68 -11.05
CA CYS A 39 -39.81 1.36 -10.44
C CYS A 39 -40.18 1.52 -8.95
N GLY A 40 -41.03 0.62 -8.43
CA GLY A 40 -41.49 0.66 -7.05
C GLY A 40 -40.38 0.38 -6.02
N LEU A 41 -40.75 -0.05 -4.82
CA LEU A 41 -39.83 -0.25 -3.69
C LEU A 41 -38.67 -1.23 -3.97
N VAL A 42 -38.84 -2.17 -4.91
CA VAL A 42 -37.79 -3.11 -5.31
C VAL A 42 -36.65 -2.42 -6.06
N GLY A 43 -36.95 -1.30 -6.74
CA GLY A 43 -35.95 -0.51 -7.47
C GLY A 43 -35.51 -1.15 -8.80
N CYS A 44 -34.27 -0.85 -9.19
CA CYS A 44 -33.68 -1.25 -10.47
C CYS A 44 -33.03 -2.63 -10.39
N VAL A 45 -32.93 -3.31 -11.53
CA VAL A 45 -32.03 -4.47 -11.69
C VAL A 45 -30.58 -4.03 -11.46
N ASP A 46 -29.76 -4.92 -10.87
CA ASP A 46 -28.32 -4.69 -10.69
C ASP A 46 -27.65 -4.18 -11.98
N GLY A 47 -26.89 -3.09 -11.85
CA GLY A 47 -26.24 -2.42 -12.98
C GLY A 47 -27.11 -1.40 -13.71
N PHE A 48 -28.34 -1.14 -13.26
CA PHE A 48 -29.17 -0.03 -13.73
C PHE A 48 -29.49 0.96 -12.62
N GLN A 49 -29.62 2.24 -12.96
CA GLN A 49 -29.87 3.32 -12.04
C GLN A 49 -30.78 4.40 -12.63
N GLY A 50 -31.03 5.44 -11.83
CA GLY A 50 -31.89 6.57 -12.18
C GLY A 50 -33.36 6.33 -11.86
N PRO A 51 -34.20 7.37 -11.93
CA PRO A 51 -35.59 7.32 -11.49
C PRO A 51 -36.45 6.34 -12.31
N THR A 52 -36.04 6.00 -13.53
CA THR A 52 -36.75 5.06 -14.43
C THR A 52 -35.92 3.81 -14.76
N CYS A 53 -34.78 3.59 -14.11
CA CYS A 53 -33.90 2.43 -14.31
C CYS A 53 -33.46 2.21 -15.77
N LYS A 54 -33.17 3.30 -16.49
CA LYS A 54 -32.73 3.28 -17.90
C LYS A 54 -31.22 3.49 -18.05
N ASP A 55 -30.59 4.08 -17.04
CA ASP A 55 -29.18 4.41 -17.08
C ASP A 55 -28.38 3.21 -16.59
N VAL A 56 -27.30 2.85 -17.29
CA VAL A 56 -26.38 1.81 -16.82
C VAL A 56 -25.53 2.41 -15.71
N GLN A 57 -25.46 1.73 -14.57
CA GLN A 57 -24.53 2.07 -13.52
C GLN A 57 -23.13 1.63 -13.99
N GLU A 58 -22.30 2.60 -14.37
CA GLU A 58 -20.88 2.33 -14.55
C GLU A 58 -20.27 1.98 -13.17
N PRO A 59 -19.40 0.98 -13.09
CA PRO A 59 -18.78 0.61 -11.83
C PRO A 59 -18.00 1.81 -11.28
N ASP A 60 -18.35 2.25 -10.08
CA ASP A 60 -17.65 3.32 -9.40
C ASP A 60 -16.16 2.95 -9.25
N ASP A 61 -15.33 3.63 -10.03
CA ASP A 61 -13.87 3.59 -10.00
C ASP A 61 -13.30 4.25 -8.72
N ASN A 62 -13.95 4.06 -7.57
CA ASN A 62 -13.35 4.29 -6.25
C ASN A 62 -12.51 3.07 -5.81
N THR A 63 -12.67 1.94 -6.49
CA THR A 63 -11.84 0.74 -6.34
C THR A 63 -10.50 0.86 -7.08
N THR A 64 -10.45 1.61 -8.19
CA THR A 64 -9.22 1.86 -8.98
C THR A 64 -8.29 2.89 -8.33
N ILE A 65 -8.81 3.84 -7.53
CA ILE A 65 -7.98 4.78 -6.77
C ILE A 65 -7.24 4.07 -5.62
N ILE A 66 -7.89 3.10 -4.95
CA ILE A 66 -7.27 2.34 -3.86
C ILE A 66 -6.17 1.40 -4.39
N ALA A 67 -6.30 0.92 -5.63
CA ALA A 67 -5.30 0.07 -6.27
C ALA A 67 -3.97 0.80 -6.55
N ALA A 68 -3.98 2.11 -6.80
CA ALA A 68 -2.77 2.87 -7.07
C ALA A 68 -1.94 3.13 -5.80
N ALA A 69 -2.59 3.52 -4.69
CA ALA A 69 -1.89 3.88 -3.45
C ALA A 69 -1.22 2.68 -2.74
N VAL A 70 -1.84 1.50 -2.82
CA VAL A 70 -1.34 0.28 -2.16
C VAL A 70 -0.06 -0.25 -2.83
N SER A 71 0.10 -0.01 -4.14
CA SER A 71 1.24 -0.51 -4.92
C SER A 71 2.60 0.10 -4.50
N ALA A 72 2.63 1.41 -4.24
CA ALA A 72 3.87 2.12 -3.88
C ALA A 72 4.36 1.73 -2.48
N VAL A 73 3.44 1.57 -1.52
CA VAL A 73 3.76 1.20 -0.14
C VAL A 73 4.38 -0.20 -0.08
N ILE A 74 3.81 -1.17 -0.79
CA ILE A 74 4.32 -2.54 -0.84
C ILE A 74 5.74 -2.58 -1.44
N ALA A 75 5.99 -1.86 -2.53
CA ALA A 75 7.32 -1.79 -3.15
C ALA A 75 8.38 -1.22 -2.19
N VAL A 76 8.06 -0.15 -1.46
CA VAL A 76 8.96 0.46 -0.46
C VAL A 76 9.25 -0.51 0.68
N ILE A 77 8.23 -1.23 1.17
CA ILE A 77 8.40 -2.24 2.22
C ILE A 77 9.34 -3.36 1.75
N ILE A 78 9.15 -3.91 0.54
CA ILE A 78 10.01 -4.95 -0.02
C ILE A 78 11.46 -4.46 -0.15
N ILE A 79 11.67 -3.26 -0.69
CA ILE A 79 13.01 -2.67 -0.82
C ILE A 79 13.68 -2.52 0.55
N SER A 80 12.94 -2.04 1.56
CA SER A 80 13.48 -1.87 2.92
C SER A 80 13.87 -3.20 3.57
N ILE A 81 13.09 -4.26 3.38
CA ILE A 81 13.39 -5.60 3.90
C ILE A 81 14.63 -6.16 3.21
N VAL A 82 14.73 -6.06 1.88
CA VAL A 82 15.90 -6.52 1.13
C VAL A 82 17.16 -5.77 1.58
N ILE A 83 17.10 -4.45 1.69
CA ILE A 83 18.22 -3.63 2.19
C ILE A 83 18.58 -4.07 3.61
N PHE A 84 17.61 -4.25 4.50
CA PHE A 84 17.86 -4.68 5.87
C PHE A 84 18.52 -6.05 5.94
N LEU A 85 18.03 -7.03 5.17
CA LEU A 85 18.63 -8.36 5.06
C LEU A 85 20.05 -8.29 4.51
N VAL A 86 20.28 -7.50 3.47
CA VAL A 86 21.62 -7.30 2.89
C VAL A 86 22.54 -6.59 3.88
N LEU A 87 22.11 -5.52 4.55
CA LEU A 87 22.90 -4.82 5.56
C LEU A 87 23.19 -5.70 6.77
N LYS A 88 22.24 -6.52 7.22
CA LYS A 88 22.41 -7.46 8.32
C LYS A 88 23.33 -8.63 7.93
N CYS A 89 23.21 -9.17 6.71
CA CYS A 89 24.13 -10.16 6.16
C CYS A 89 25.55 -9.58 5.94
N ARG A 90 25.66 -8.34 5.47
CA ARG A 90 26.94 -7.63 5.33
C ARG A 90 27.56 -7.32 6.70
N ARG A 91 26.74 -7.00 7.70
CA ARG A 91 27.19 -6.79 9.09
C ARG A 91 27.63 -8.10 9.75
N ARG A 92 26.99 -9.24 9.43
CA ARG A 92 27.47 -10.59 9.81
C ARG A 92 28.80 -10.96 9.14
N ARG A 93 29.06 -10.51 7.90
CA ARG A 93 30.36 -10.71 7.23
C ARG A 93 31.47 -9.78 7.74
N LYS A 94 31.17 -8.66 8.40
CA LYS A 94 32.18 -7.70 8.88
C LYS A 94 32.71 -7.97 10.30
N SER A 95 32.38 -9.12 10.91
CA SER A 95 32.80 -9.50 12.27
C SER A 95 33.73 -10.71 12.34
N THR A 96 34.36 -11.11 11.23
CA THR A 96 35.36 -12.18 11.22
C THR A 96 36.39 -11.89 10.13
N GLU A 97 37.28 -10.90 10.34
CA GLU A 97 38.60 -10.73 9.68
C GLU A 97 39.27 -9.39 10.10
N SER A 98 39.89 -9.35 11.29
CA SER A 98 41.08 -8.53 11.60
C SER A 98 41.65 -8.86 13.00
N ASP A 99 41.70 -10.15 13.35
CA ASP A 99 42.63 -10.69 14.36
C ASP A 99 43.49 -11.74 13.63
N GLN A 100 44.52 -11.26 12.93
CA GLN A 100 45.58 -12.11 12.38
C GLN A 100 46.92 -11.47 12.73
N VAL A 101 47.45 -11.91 13.88
CA VAL A 101 48.86 -11.85 14.22
C VAL A 101 49.61 -12.76 13.22
N LEU A 102 50.33 -12.18 12.26
CA LEU A 102 51.42 -12.87 11.57
C LEU A 102 52.74 -12.39 12.18
N VAL A 103 53.34 -13.31 12.92
CA VAL A 103 54.73 -13.32 13.39
C VAL A 103 55.65 -13.51 12.16
N ASN A 104 56.82 -12.83 12.18
CA ASN A 104 57.94 -12.85 11.21
C ASN A 104 57.75 -11.89 10.00
N ASP A 105 58.66 -10.97 9.62
CA ASP A 105 60.11 -10.83 9.79
C ASP A 105 60.55 -9.34 9.78
N ILE A 106 61.65 -9.03 10.49
CA ILE A 106 62.40 -7.75 10.46
C ILE A 106 63.44 -7.83 9.32
N PRO A 107 63.65 -6.78 8.49
CA PRO A 107 64.88 -5.98 8.68
C PRO A 107 64.78 -4.46 8.42
N LEU A 108 65.45 -3.72 9.32
CA LEU A 108 66.34 -2.57 9.05
C LEU A 108 65.75 -1.20 8.66
N LYS A 109 65.68 -0.30 9.63
CA LYS A 109 66.56 0.90 9.71
C LYS A 109 66.44 1.55 11.10
N ALA A 110 67.37 1.27 12.00
CA ALA A 110 68.61 2.03 12.15
C ALA A 110 68.36 3.52 12.47
N LYS A 111 68.29 3.83 13.76
CA LYS A 111 68.96 5.00 14.32
C LYS A 111 69.86 4.53 15.46
N THR A 112 71.12 4.28 15.13
CA THR A 112 72.29 4.67 15.95
C THR A 112 72.15 6.19 16.23
N ASP A 113 72.44 6.76 17.39
CA ASP A 113 73.59 6.67 18.31
C ASP A 113 73.05 6.99 19.74
N ALA A 114 73.60 6.63 20.91
CA ALA A 114 74.96 6.42 21.39
C ALA A 114 74.92 5.80 22.82
N PRO A 115 76.05 5.38 23.43
CA PRO A 115 76.10 4.34 24.47
C PRO A 115 76.27 4.77 25.96
N ARG A 116 75.71 3.91 26.83
CA ARG A 116 76.32 3.23 28.02
C ARG A 116 76.41 3.98 29.39
N PRO A 117 76.78 3.29 30.51
CA PRO A 117 75.89 2.67 31.50
C PRO A 117 76.16 3.13 32.96
N SER A 118 75.24 2.85 33.88
CA SER A 118 75.54 2.59 35.31
C SER A 118 74.24 2.20 36.01
N GLU A 119 74.02 0.95 36.38
CA GLU A 119 74.51 0.34 37.62
C GLU A 119 73.71 0.77 38.86
N GLN A 120 72.95 -0.20 39.38
CA GLN A 120 72.60 -0.46 40.78
C GLN A 120 72.18 0.71 41.69
N THR A 121 70.95 0.65 42.22
CA THR A 121 70.69 1.06 43.61
C THR A 121 69.59 0.20 44.27
N PRO A 122 69.61 0.06 45.62
CA PRO A 122 69.11 -1.12 46.32
C PRO A 122 67.78 -0.95 47.07
N LYS A 123 67.30 -2.12 47.51
CA LYS A 123 66.21 -2.45 48.45
C LYS A 123 65.83 -1.37 49.47
N GLY A 124 64.54 -1.07 49.54
CA GLY A 124 63.90 -0.35 50.65
C GLY A 124 62.61 -1.05 51.08
N ARG A 125 62.70 -1.81 52.16
CA ARG A 125 61.59 -2.45 52.91
C ARG A 125 60.96 -1.39 53.81
N TRP A 126 59.63 -1.24 53.77
CA TRP A 126 58.88 -0.67 54.89
C TRP A 126 57.65 -1.54 55.15
N ASN A 127 57.61 -2.11 56.35
CA ASN A 127 56.57 -2.99 56.86
C ASN A 127 55.31 -2.19 57.19
N VAL A 128 54.18 -2.89 57.10
CA VAL A 128 52.87 -2.51 57.61
C VAL A 128 52.74 -3.07 59.04
N LEU A 129 52.42 -2.21 60.00
CA LEU A 129 51.75 -2.56 61.26
C LEU A 129 50.42 -1.81 61.27
#